data_AF-A1X5F9-F1
#
_entry.id   AF-A1X5F9-F1
#
_cell.length_a   1.000
_cell.length_b   1.000
_cell.length_c   1.000
_cell.angle_alpha   90.00
_cell.angle_beta   90.00
_cell.angle_gamma   90.00
#
_symmetry.space_group_name_H-M   'P 1'
#
loop_
_entity.id
_entity.type
_entity.pdbx_description
1 polymer ?
#
loop_
_entity_poly.entity_id
_entity_poly.type
_entity_poly.pdbx_seq_one_letter_code
_entity_poly.pdbx_strand_id
1 'polypeptide(L)'
;MPRGSVAAIFVIFLYLQDEVEARRQMLCPRGPPVCGSNGRTYNNACRAIRSGTQIACRKPCPCQPDCVCTEEYQPVCGMNGVTYSNICNAKCANTKVRCPGRCPCRKPPCVCPRHRAPVCGRNGKTYSNGCMARCKNVDIKCKGRCPCKKRLCKCPRIKRPVCGADKKTYSNDCMAACKGVKIKCNGQCPCGIKPCPCPLMIDPVCGVNGKTYPNTCEATCNKVEVRCNNACPCRYGN
;
A
#
# COMPACT_ATOMS: atom_id res chain seq x y z
N MET A 1 65.44 -69.13 19.08
CA MET A 1 65.16 -68.35 17.86
C MET A 1 64.02 -69.02 17.12
N PRO A 2 62.78 -68.51 17.14
CA PRO A 2 61.73 -69.07 16.31
C PRO A 2 61.92 -68.58 14.87
N ARG A 3 61.95 -69.53 13.94
CA ARG A 3 61.96 -69.30 12.49
C ARG A 3 60.56 -68.86 12.06
N GLY A 4 60.36 -67.56 11.89
CA GLY A 4 59.14 -67.02 11.25
C GLY A 4 59.11 -67.42 9.78
N SER A 5 58.07 -68.15 9.38
CA SER A 5 57.92 -68.68 8.03
C SER A 5 57.65 -67.55 7.02
N VAL A 6 58.62 -67.24 6.18
CA VAL A 6 58.58 -66.19 5.14
C VAL A 6 57.42 -66.43 4.12
N ALA A 7 56.93 -67.68 4.04
CA ALA A 7 55.84 -68.07 3.14
C ALA A 7 54.46 -67.46 3.49
N ALA A 8 54.17 -67.19 4.77
CA ALA A 8 52.88 -66.63 5.17
C ALA A 8 52.73 -65.14 4.83
N ILE A 9 53.84 -64.40 4.77
CA ILE A 9 53.86 -62.97 4.43
C ILE A 9 53.67 -62.77 2.92
N PHE A 10 54.20 -63.67 2.08
CA PHE A 10 54.08 -63.60 0.62
C PHE A 10 52.64 -63.83 0.11
N VAL A 11 51.88 -64.73 0.75
CA VAL A 11 50.48 -65.01 0.35
C VAL A 11 49.53 -63.87 0.75
N ILE A 12 49.79 -63.20 1.88
CA ILE A 12 49.04 -61.99 2.29
C ILE A 12 49.36 -60.81 1.35
N PHE A 13 50.60 -60.69 0.86
CA PHE A 13 50.98 -59.67 -0.12
C PHE A 13 50.29 -59.85 -1.48
N LEU A 14 50.06 -61.09 -1.94
CA LEU A 14 49.33 -61.35 -3.18
C LEU A 14 47.82 -61.09 -3.03
N TYR A 15 47.20 -61.41 -1.88
CA TYR A 15 45.79 -61.06 -1.60
C TYR A 15 45.56 -59.55 -1.41
N LEU A 16 46.54 -58.81 -0.86
CA LEU A 16 46.44 -57.35 -0.70
C LEU A 16 46.81 -56.57 -1.97
N GLN A 17 47.45 -57.20 -2.97
CA GLN A 17 47.66 -56.58 -4.28
C GLN A 17 46.39 -56.55 -5.13
N ASP A 18 45.51 -57.57 -5.03
CA ASP A 18 44.21 -57.58 -5.73
C ASP A 18 43.19 -56.56 -5.16
N GLU A 19 43.14 -56.36 -3.83
CA GLU A 19 42.23 -55.39 -3.18
C GLU A 19 42.65 -53.92 -3.39
N VAL A 20 43.96 -53.66 -3.57
CA VAL A 20 44.49 -52.30 -3.80
C VAL A 20 44.39 -51.89 -5.28
N GLU A 21 44.48 -52.80 -6.23
CA GLU A 21 44.20 -52.48 -7.65
C GLU A 21 42.70 -52.21 -7.91
N ALA A 22 41.79 -52.84 -7.17
CA ALA A 22 40.35 -52.57 -7.26
C ALA A 22 39.95 -51.17 -6.75
N ARG A 23 40.69 -50.61 -5.78
CA ARG A 23 40.50 -49.22 -5.31
C ARG A 23 41.26 -48.19 -6.15
N ARG A 24 42.09 -48.63 -7.11
CA ARG A 24 42.91 -47.77 -7.98
C ARG A 24 42.36 -47.61 -9.39
N GLN A 25 41.17 -48.12 -9.70
CA GLN A 25 40.45 -47.64 -10.88
C GLN A 25 39.69 -46.35 -10.54
N MET A 26 40.46 -45.27 -10.44
CA MET A 26 40.01 -43.87 -10.59
C MET A 26 39.44 -43.60 -12.01
N LEU A 27 38.76 -44.57 -12.61
CA LEU A 27 38.14 -44.43 -13.90
C LEU A 27 36.64 -44.36 -13.68
N CYS A 28 36.06 -43.24 -14.10
CA CYS A 28 34.62 -43.15 -14.21
C CYS A 28 34.14 -44.22 -15.19
N PRO A 29 33.19 -45.10 -14.79
CA PRO A 29 32.66 -46.12 -15.67
C PRO A 29 32.03 -45.49 -16.90
N ARG A 30 31.94 -46.23 -18.02
CA ARG A 30 31.14 -45.78 -19.16
C ARG A 30 29.69 -45.63 -18.71
N GLY A 31 29.05 -44.55 -19.15
CA GLY A 31 27.67 -44.23 -18.79
C GLY A 31 27.11 -43.17 -19.73
N PRO A 32 25.80 -42.90 -19.67
CA PRO A 32 25.17 -41.90 -20.52
C PRO A 32 25.63 -40.49 -20.16
N PRO A 33 25.70 -39.57 -21.13
CA PRO A 33 26.07 -38.18 -20.87
C PRO A 33 25.06 -37.47 -19.97
N VAL A 34 25.56 -36.56 -19.15
CA VAL A 34 24.77 -35.72 -18.25
C VAL A 34 25.11 -34.25 -18.45
N CYS A 35 24.22 -33.36 -18.04
CA CYS A 35 24.45 -31.92 -18.05
C CYS A 35 24.78 -31.46 -16.63
N GLY A 36 25.90 -30.75 -16.47
CA GLY A 36 26.28 -30.13 -15.20
C GLY A 36 25.51 -28.85 -14.94
N SER A 37 25.40 -28.45 -13.67
CA SER A 37 24.81 -27.17 -13.24
C SER A 37 25.60 -25.94 -13.75
N ASN A 38 26.82 -26.17 -14.23
CA ASN A 38 27.66 -25.19 -14.93
C ASN A 38 27.38 -25.08 -16.45
N GLY A 39 26.37 -25.78 -16.97
CA GLY A 39 25.98 -25.73 -18.38
C GLY A 39 26.88 -26.53 -19.33
N ARG A 40 27.80 -27.36 -18.81
CA ARG A 40 28.67 -28.23 -19.63
C ARG A 40 28.15 -29.67 -19.67
N THR A 41 28.21 -30.29 -20.85
CA THR A 41 27.92 -31.73 -21.02
C THR A 41 29.12 -32.55 -20.58
N TYR A 42 28.88 -33.55 -19.74
CA TYR A 42 29.87 -34.52 -19.29
C TYR A 42 29.54 -35.90 -19.85
N ASN A 43 30.56 -36.68 -20.20
CA ASN A 43 30.38 -38.02 -20.77
C ASN A 43 29.60 -38.96 -19.83
N ASN A 44 29.64 -38.73 -18.52
CA ASN A 44 28.80 -39.42 -17.53
C ASN A 44 28.73 -38.67 -16.20
N ALA A 45 27.81 -39.12 -15.34
CA ALA A 45 27.59 -38.61 -13.98
C ALA A 45 28.88 -38.54 -13.13
N CYS A 46 29.71 -39.58 -13.17
CA CYS A 46 30.95 -39.62 -12.40
C CYS A 46 31.93 -38.50 -12.82
N ARG A 47 32.07 -38.24 -14.13
CA ARG A 47 32.94 -37.15 -14.61
C ARG A 47 32.41 -35.78 -14.21
N ALA A 48 31.08 -35.60 -14.21
CA ALA A 48 30.46 -34.37 -13.72
C ALA A 48 30.79 -34.13 -12.24
N ILE A 49 30.52 -35.12 -11.38
CA ILE A 49 30.76 -35.04 -9.93
C ILE A 49 32.25 -34.82 -9.62
N ARG A 50 33.16 -35.53 -10.32
CA ARG A 50 34.62 -35.37 -10.14
C ARG A 50 35.12 -33.99 -10.55
N SER A 51 34.48 -33.33 -11.50
CA SER A 51 34.79 -31.95 -11.87
C SER A 51 34.19 -30.90 -10.91
N GLY A 52 33.54 -31.34 -9.83
CA GLY A 52 32.97 -30.46 -8.82
C GLY A 52 31.63 -29.81 -9.21
N THR A 53 30.97 -30.28 -10.27
CA THR A 53 29.64 -29.77 -10.67
C THR A 53 28.53 -30.71 -10.22
N GLN A 54 27.37 -30.15 -9.86
CA GLN A 54 26.16 -30.92 -9.59
C GLN A 54 25.50 -31.33 -10.92
N ILE A 55 24.80 -32.46 -10.93
CA ILE A 55 24.07 -32.92 -12.12
C ILE A 55 22.77 -32.11 -12.23
N ALA A 56 22.61 -31.34 -13.30
CA ALA A 56 21.39 -30.60 -13.58
C ALA A 56 20.31 -31.50 -14.22
N CYS A 57 20.70 -32.40 -15.13
CA CYS A 57 19.81 -33.40 -15.72
C CYS A 57 20.60 -34.57 -16.34
N ARG A 58 19.92 -35.71 -16.54
CA ARG A 58 20.51 -36.95 -17.08
C ARG A 58 20.45 -37.01 -18.62
N LYS A 59 20.88 -35.94 -19.27
CA LYS A 59 21.05 -35.83 -20.73
C LYS A 59 22.12 -34.78 -21.06
N PRO A 60 22.66 -34.72 -22.30
CA PRO A 60 23.53 -33.61 -22.71
C PRO A 60 22.88 -32.24 -22.47
N CYS A 61 23.69 -31.23 -22.19
CA CYS A 61 23.20 -29.86 -22.13
C CYS A 61 22.70 -29.40 -23.51
N PRO A 62 21.66 -28.52 -23.55
CA PRO A 62 20.95 -27.95 -22.40
C PRO A 62 19.93 -28.91 -21.78
N CYS A 63 19.67 -28.75 -20.47
CA CYS A 63 18.64 -29.51 -19.73
C CYS A 63 17.19 -29.19 -20.11
N GLN A 64 16.97 -28.40 -21.15
CA GLN A 64 15.63 -28.13 -21.62
C GLN A 64 15.00 -29.44 -22.06
N PRO A 65 13.81 -29.83 -21.59
CA PRO A 65 13.10 -30.98 -22.15
C PRO A 65 13.08 -30.85 -23.68
N ASP A 66 13.22 -31.95 -24.40
CA ASP A 66 13.12 -31.89 -25.86
C ASP A 66 11.74 -31.31 -26.14
N CYS A 67 11.71 -30.12 -26.74
CA CYS A 67 10.49 -29.32 -26.83
C CYS A 67 9.61 -29.88 -27.94
N VAL A 68 9.05 -31.05 -27.70
CA VAL A 68 8.07 -31.69 -28.57
C VAL A 68 6.72 -31.10 -28.21
N CYS A 69 6.30 -30.12 -29.00
CA CYS A 69 4.99 -29.48 -28.89
C CYS A 69 4.16 -29.82 -30.11
N THR A 70 2.84 -29.91 -29.91
CA THR A 70 1.90 -29.96 -31.04
C THR A 70 1.87 -28.61 -31.76
N GLU A 71 1.53 -28.63 -33.05
CA GLU A 71 1.29 -27.43 -33.88
C GLU A 71 -0.11 -26.81 -33.63
N GLU A 72 -0.81 -27.24 -32.57
CA GLU A 72 -2.11 -26.68 -32.23
C GLU A 72 -1.98 -25.20 -31.85
N TYR A 73 -2.80 -24.36 -32.47
CA TYR A 73 -2.76 -22.92 -32.27
C TYR A 73 -3.78 -22.45 -31.22
N GLN A 74 -3.35 -22.45 -29.96
CA GLN A 74 -4.08 -21.90 -28.80
C GLN A 74 -3.21 -20.86 -28.08
N PRO A 75 -3.10 -19.63 -28.60
CA PRO A 75 -2.04 -18.71 -28.20
C PRO A 75 -2.14 -18.30 -26.73
N VAL A 76 -0.99 -18.12 -26.10
CA VAL A 76 -0.86 -17.62 -24.72
C VAL A 76 0.16 -16.50 -24.64
N CYS A 77 -0.06 -15.56 -23.73
CA CYS A 77 0.88 -14.48 -23.46
C CYS A 77 1.77 -14.87 -22.27
N GLY A 78 3.08 -14.91 -22.45
CA GLY A 78 4.04 -15.22 -21.39
C GLY A 78 4.28 -14.05 -20.42
N MET A 79 4.82 -14.36 -19.24
CA MET A 79 5.24 -13.36 -18.25
C MET A 79 6.38 -12.45 -18.73
N ASN A 80 7.07 -12.84 -19.79
CA ASN A 80 8.09 -12.06 -20.50
C ASN A 80 7.50 -11.16 -21.61
N GLY A 81 6.17 -11.14 -21.80
CA GLY A 81 5.50 -10.30 -22.81
C GLY A 81 5.55 -10.85 -24.24
N VAL A 82 6.02 -12.09 -24.43
CA VAL A 82 6.06 -12.78 -25.72
C VAL A 82 4.79 -13.63 -25.91
N THR A 83 4.26 -13.65 -27.13
CA THR A 83 3.15 -14.53 -27.51
C THR A 83 3.69 -15.88 -27.95
N TYR A 84 3.20 -16.96 -27.36
CA TYR A 84 3.52 -18.32 -27.74
C TYR A 84 2.33 -18.96 -28.45
N SER A 85 2.58 -19.79 -29.46
CA SER A 85 1.54 -20.46 -30.26
C SER A 85 0.61 -21.32 -29.42
N ASN A 86 1.14 -21.91 -28.34
CA ASN A 86 0.38 -22.65 -27.34
C ASN A 86 1.13 -22.70 -26.00
N ILE A 87 0.45 -23.27 -24.98
CA ILE A 87 0.99 -23.41 -23.63
C ILE A 87 2.26 -24.28 -23.57
N CYS A 88 2.41 -25.26 -24.47
CA CYS A 88 3.62 -26.09 -24.53
C CYS A 88 4.83 -25.24 -24.92
N ASN A 89 4.69 -24.41 -25.96
CA ASN A 89 5.74 -23.49 -26.40
C ASN A 89 6.13 -22.48 -25.29
N ALA A 90 5.16 -21.98 -24.52
CA ALA A 90 5.46 -21.12 -23.37
C ALA A 90 6.26 -21.85 -22.27
N LYS A 91 5.89 -23.10 -21.95
CA LYS A 91 6.61 -23.94 -20.99
C LYS A 91 8.03 -24.28 -21.47
N CYS A 92 8.19 -24.59 -22.76
CA CYS A 92 9.49 -24.83 -23.38
C CYS A 92 10.43 -23.64 -23.19
N ALA A 93 9.92 -22.42 -23.38
CA ALA A 93 10.66 -21.18 -23.13
C ALA A 93 10.83 -20.82 -21.65
N ASN A 94 10.49 -21.74 -20.72
CA ASN A 94 10.57 -21.55 -19.27
C ASN A 94 9.85 -20.28 -18.76
N THR A 95 8.73 -19.90 -19.39
CA THR A 95 7.92 -18.75 -18.96
C THR A 95 6.54 -19.21 -18.49
N LYS A 96 6.05 -18.59 -17.42
CA LYS A 96 4.68 -18.80 -16.96
C LYS A 96 3.71 -18.05 -17.87
N VAL A 97 2.52 -18.61 -18.08
CA VAL A 97 1.44 -17.92 -18.80
C VAL A 97 0.90 -16.78 -17.95
N ARG A 98 0.87 -15.58 -18.52
CA ARG A 98 0.32 -14.35 -17.94
C ARG A 98 -1.19 -14.24 -18.20
N CYS A 99 -1.64 -14.57 -19.41
CA CYS A 99 -3.05 -14.60 -19.78
C CYS A 99 -3.28 -15.49 -21.01
N PRO A 100 -4.51 -16.01 -21.21
CA PRO A 100 -4.89 -16.65 -22.47
C PRO A 100 -4.93 -15.64 -23.61
N GLY A 101 -4.67 -16.10 -24.83
CA GLY A 101 -4.59 -15.28 -26.03
C GLY A 101 -3.22 -14.64 -26.25
N ARG A 102 -3.12 -13.80 -27.28
CA ARG A 102 -1.88 -13.11 -27.65
C ARG A 102 -1.58 -11.95 -26.69
N CYS A 103 -0.31 -11.60 -26.55
CA CYS A 103 0.09 -10.34 -25.90
C CYS A 103 -0.30 -9.12 -26.78
N PRO A 104 -0.50 -7.93 -26.17
CA PRO A 104 -0.58 -7.69 -24.73
C PRO A 104 -1.90 -8.23 -24.14
N CYS A 105 -1.87 -8.64 -22.86
CA CYS A 105 -3.05 -9.10 -22.16
C CYS A 105 -4.16 -8.05 -22.15
N ARG A 106 -5.23 -8.30 -22.89
CA ARG A 106 -6.42 -7.45 -22.89
C ARG A 106 -7.28 -7.84 -21.71
N LYS A 107 -7.71 -6.86 -20.90
CA LYS A 107 -8.79 -7.10 -19.95
C LYS A 107 -10.03 -7.51 -20.76
N PRO A 108 -10.83 -8.49 -20.28
CA PRO A 108 -12.09 -8.81 -20.93
C PRO A 108 -12.91 -7.54 -21.10
N PRO A 109 -13.66 -7.41 -22.22
CA PRO A 109 -14.49 -6.24 -22.44
C PRO A 109 -15.45 -6.08 -21.27
N CYS A 110 -15.54 -4.86 -20.73
CA CYS A 110 -16.44 -4.60 -19.62
C CYS A 110 -17.89 -4.73 -20.07
N VAL A 111 -18.57 -5.76 -19.59
CA VAL A 111 -20.00 -5.89 -19.76
C VAL A 111 -20.68 -5.09 -18.66
N CYS A 112 -21.22 -3.93 -19.01
CA CYS A 112 -21.94 -3.07 -18.08
C CYS A 112 -23.40 -2.88 -18.51
N PRO A 113 -24.36 -2.90 -17.57
CA PRO A 113 -25.75 -2.59 -17.88
C PRO A 113 -25.89 -1.16 -18.38
N ARG A 114 -26.86 -0.91 -19.28
CA ARG A 114 -27.12 0.41 -19.87
C ARG A 114 -27.93 1.36 -18.98
N HIS A 115 -28.32 0.93 -17.77
CA HIS A 115 -29.06 1.80 -16.85
C HIS A 115 -28.23 3.05 -16.49
N ARG A 116 -28.91 4.20 -16.42
CA ARG A 116 -28.29 5.50 -16.12
C ARG A 116 -28.44 5.81 -14.64
N ALA A 117 -27.40 5.57 -13.86
CA ALA A 117 -27.31 5.91 -12.45
C ALA A 117 -25.96 6.59 -12.19
N PRO A 118 -25.81 7.87 -12.61
CA PRO A 118 -24.51 8.50 -12.74
C PRO A 118 -23.76 8.56 -11.40
N VAL A 119 -22.44 8.43 -11.48
CA VAL A 119 -21.53 8.50 -10.32
C VAL A 119 -20.35 9.42 -10.64
N CYS A 120 -19.84 10.09 -9.62
CA CYS A 120 -18.66 10.93 -9.72
C CYS A 120 -17.44 10.11 -9.28
N GLY A 121 -16.44 9.96 -10.13
CA GLY A 121 -15.19 9.28 -9.80
C GLY A 121 -14.28 10.15 -8.92
N ARG A 122 -13.35 9.52 -8.20
CA ARG A 122 -12.29 10.25 -7.47
C ARG A 122 -11.37 11.06 -8.40
N ASN A 123 -11.29 10.67 -9.67
CA ASN A 123 -10.62 11.41 -10.73
C ASN A 123 -11.41 12.64 -11.25
N GLY A 124 -12.55 12.99 -10.64
CA GLY A 124 -13.34 14.15 -11.03
C GLY A 124 -14.20 13.95 -12.29
N LYS A 125 -14.21 12.76 -12.89
CA LYS A 125 -15.01 12.45 -14.08
C LYS A 125 -16.36 11.82 -13.70
N THR A 126 -17.41 12.18 -14.44
CA THR A 126 -18.73 11.56 -14.32
C THR A 126 -18.79 10.30 -15.17
N TYR A 127 -19.31 9.22 -14.59
CA TYR A 127 -19.57 7.94 -15.27
C TYR A 127 -21.08 7.70 -15.33
N SER A 128 -21.55 7.05 -16.40
CA SER A 128 -22.98 6.77 -16.62
C SER A 128 -23.59 5.89 -15.52
N ASN A 129 -22.79 4.98 -14.96
CA ASN A 129 -23.11 4.19 -13.79
C ASN A 129 -21.84 3.69 -13.07
N GLY A 130 -22.04 3.06 -11.91
CA GLY A 130 -20.95 2.52 -11.10
C GLY A 130 -20.14 1.42 -11.78
N CYS A 131 -20.76 0.61 -12.65
CA CYS A 131 -20.05 -0.41 -13.43
C CYS A 131 -19.04 0.23 -14.38
N MET A 132 -19.44 1.28 -15.10
CA MET A 132 -18.55 1.99 -16.02
C MET A 132 -17.38 2.68 -15.31
N ALA A 133 -17.57 3.16 -14.08
CA ALA A 133 -16.49 3.68 -13.25
C ALA A 133 -15.47 2.59 -12.88
N ARG A 134 -15.94 1.46 -12.34
CA ARG A 134 -15.10 0.32 -11.96
C ARG A 134 -14.40 -0.33 -13.15
N CYS A 135 -15.08 -0.40 -14.30
CA CYS A 135 -14.49 -0.86 -15.56
C CYS A 135 -13.21 -0.08 -15.92
N LYS A 136 -13.23 1.24 -15.71
CA LYS A 136 -12.06 2.10 -15.92
C LYS A 136 -11.12 2.13 -14.71
N ASN A 137 -11.30 1.25 -13.73
CA ASN A 137 -10.56 1.19 -12.46
C ASN A 137 -10.59 2.52 -11.70
N VAL A 138 -11.76 3.16 -11.67
CA VAL A 138 -11.96 4.43 -10.98
C VAL A 138 -12.92 4.25 -9.81
N ASP A 139 -12.43 4.58 -8.62
CA ASP A 139 -13.22 4.61 -7.39
C ASP A 139 -14.29 5.70 -7.43
N ILE A 140 -15.45 5.39 -6.86
CA ILE A 140 -16.57 6.31 -6.79
C ILE A 140 -16.39 7.25 -5.59
N LYS A 141 -16.40 8.56 -5.84
CA LYS A 141 -16.33 9.64 -4.83
C LYS A 141 -17.71 9.95 -4.24
N CYS A 142 -18.75 10.01 -5.06
CA CYS A 142 -20.12 10.22 -4.62
C CYS A 142 -21.14 9.72 -5.65
N LYS A 143 -22.38 9.50 -5.20
CA LYS A 143 -23.53 9.26 -6.08
C LYS A 143 -23.90 10.55 -6.80
N GLY A 144 -24.34 10.44 -8.05
CA GLY A 144 -24.65 11.57 -8.92
C GLY A 144 -23.47 12.02 -9.77
N ARG A 145 -23.67 13.08 -10.56
CA ARG A 145 -22.64 13.65 -11.42
C ARG A 145 -21.63 14.47 -10.61
N CYS A 146 -20.43 14.62 -11.16
CA CYS A 146 -19.47 15.61 -10.64
C CYS A 146 -19.94 17.05 -10.97
N PRO A 147 -19.52 18.06 -10.18
CA PRO A 147 -18.85 17.93 -8.89
C PRO A 147 -19.80 17.37 -7.82
N CYS A 148 -19.24 16.66 -6.83
CA CYS A 148 -20.05 16.15 -5.73
C CYS A 148 -20.76 17.29 -5.01
N LYS A 149 -22.09 17.19 -4.90
CA LYS A 149 -22.88 18.13 -4.12
C LYS A 149 -22.34 18.11 -2.69
N LYS A 150 -21.94 19.27 -2.17
CA LYS A 150 -21.63 19.42 -0.75
C LYS A 150 -22.87 18.95 0.02
N ARG A 151 -22.69 18.18 1.09
CA ARG A 151 -23.82 17.79 1.95
C ARG A 151 -24.49 19.09 2.42
N LEU A 152 -25.66 19.37 1.85
CA LEU A 152 -26.51 20.45 2.33
C LEU A 152 -26.99 20.04 3.71
N CYS A 153 -26.67 20.85 4.71
CA CYS A 153 -27.15 20.66 6.06
C CYS A 153 -28.66 20.87 6.08
N LYS A 154 -29.43 19.78 6.19
CA LYS A 154 -30.87 19.85 6.43
C LYS A 154 -31.11 20.22 7.89
N CYS A 155 -30.86 21.48 8.24
CA CYS A 155 -31.02 22.00 9.59
C CYS A 155 -32.12 23.06 9.64
N PRO A 156 -32.89 23.13 10.75
CA PRO A 156 -33.82 24.22 10.96
C PRO A 156 -33.06 25.55 11.06
N ARG A 157 -33.71 26.65 10.65
CA ARG A 157 -33.14 28.01 10.71
C ARG A 157 -33.24 28.68 12.09
N ILE A 158 -33.40 27.88 13.15
CA ILE A 158 -33.48 28.36 14.54
C ILE A 158 -32.10 28.88 14.96
N LYS A 159 -32.05 30.11 15.47
CA LYS A 159 -30.81 30.74 15.99
C LYS A 159 -30.65 30.44 17.47
N ARG A 160 -30.01 29.31 17.79
CA ARG A 160 -29.67 28.90 19.17
C ARG A 160 -28.18 28.56 19.21
N PRO A 161 -27.30 29.57 19.28
CA PRO A 161 -25.88 29.38 18.97
C PRO A 161 -25.19 28.42 19.93
N VAL A 162 -24.21 27.69 19.41
CA VAL A 162 -23.35 26.77 20.17
C VAL A 162 -21.89 26.99 19.79
N CYS A 163 -20.99 26.81 20.76
CA CYS A 163 -19.55 26.91 20.53
C CYS A 163 -18.98 25.53 20.26
N GLY A 164 -18.34 25.35 19.10
CA GLY A 164 -17.69 24.10 18.74
C GLY A 164 -16.36 23.88 19.47
N ALA A 165 -15.91 22.63 19.53
CA ALA A 165 -14.57 22.26 20.00
C ALA A 165 -13.45 22.88 19.14
N ASP A 166 -13.78 23.27 17.90
CA ASP A 166 -12.91 24.01 16.97
C ASP A 166 -12.89 25.53 17.21
N LYS A 167 -13.50 26.01 18.31
CA LYS A 167 -13.60 27.42 18.70
C LYS A 167 -14.43 28.28 17.73
N LYS A 168 -15.29 27.68 16.90
CA LYS A 168 -16.23 28.40 16.03
C LYS A 168 -17.64 28.39 16.59
N THR A 169 -18.33 29.52 16.44
CA THR A 169 -19.76 29.64 16.75
C THR A 169 -20.59 29.09 15.60
N TYR A 170 -21.47 28.14 15.90
CA TYR A 170 -22.46 27.60 14.96
C TYR A 170 -23.85 28.17 15.27
N SER A 171 -24.68 28.38 14.25
CA SER A 171 -26.02 28.97 14.43
C SER A 171 -26.94 28.13 15.31
N ASN A 172 -26.74 26.80 15.29
CA ASN A 172 -27.37 25.83 16.16
C ASN A 172 -26.56 24.53 16.22
N ASP A 173 -26.97 23.66 17.14
CA ASP A 173 -26.47 22.30 17.33
C ASP A 173 -26.48 21.45 16.05
N CYS A 174 -27.58 21.48 15.28
CA CYS A 174 -27.68 20.75 14.01
C CYS A 174 -26.58 21.18 13.03
N MET A 175 -26.30 22.48 12.93
CA MET A 175 -25.28 22.99 12.02
C MET A 175 -23.87 22.59 12.46
N ALA A 176 -23.59 22.55 13.77
CA ALA A 176 -22.34 22.02 14.30
C ALA A 176 -22.19 20.52 13.96
N ALA A 177 -23.23 19.73 14.23
CA ALA A 177 -23.26 18.29 13.94
C ALA A 177 -23.13 17.99 12.45
N CYS A 178 -23.79 18.77 11.58
CA CYS A 178 -23.67 18.61 10.12
C CYS A 178 -22.24 18.83 9.61
N LYS A 179 -21.48 19.69 10.28
CA LYS A 179 -20.06 19.93 10.00
C LYS A 179 -19.14 18.97 10.73
N GLY A 180 -19.67 18.02 11.51
CA GLY A 180 -18.90 17.02 12.26
C GLY A 180 -18.17 17.61 13.47
N VAL A 181 -18.60 18.76 13.99
CA VAL A 181 -17.95 19.43 15.12
C VAL A 181 -18.70 19.13 16.41
N LYS A 182 -17.98 18.62 17.41
CA LYS A 182 -18.52 18.43 18.77
C LYS A 182 -18.75 19.77 19.44
N ILE A 183 -19.88 19.91 20.15
CA ILE A 183 -20.22 21.11 20.90
C ILE A 183 -19.40 21.14 22.19
N LYS A 184 -18.73 22.27 22.46
CA LYS A 184 -17.95 22.52 23.68
C LYS A 184 -18.80 23.18 24.78
N CYS A 185 -19.64 24.14 24.42
CA CYS A 185 -20.58 24.78 25.35
C CYS A 185 -21.78 25.35 24.59
N ASN A 186 -22.87 25.59 25.32
CA ASN A 186 -24.02 26.34 24.81
C ASN A 186 -23.68 27.83 24.74
N GLY A 187 -24.21 28.53 23.74
CA GLY A 187 -23.89 29.93 23.48
C GLY A 187 -22.76 30.11 22.47
N GLN A 188 -22.35 31.36 22.26
CA GLN A 188 -21.31 31.69 21.30
C GLN A 188 -19.92 31.43 21.90
N CYS A 189 -18.92 31.22 21.04
CA CYS A 189 -17.54 31.23 21.48
C CYS A 189 -17.08 32.67 21.82
N PRO A 190 -16.09 32.83 22.72
CA PRO A 190 -15.50 31.78 23.56
C PRO A 190 -16.42 31.38 24.73
N CYS A 191 -16.30 30.12 25.16
CA CYS A 191 -17.05 29.60 26.31
C CYS A 191 -16.69 30.34 27.60
N GLY A 192 -17.68 30.52 28.48
CA GLY A 192 -17.44 31.07 29.82
C GLY A 192 -17.39 32.59 29.88
N ILE A 193 -17.69 33.30 28.79
CA ILE A 193 -18.08 34.71 28.88
C ILE A 193 -19.44 34.75 29.59
N LYS A 194 -19.43 34.96 30.89
CA LYS A 194 -20.62 35.41 31.61
C LYS A 194 -20.75 36.91 31.30
N PRO A 195 -21.87 37.38 30.73
CA PRO A 195 -22.13 38.81 30.62
C PRO A 195 -22.00 39.44 32.00
N CYS A 196 -21.39 40.62 32.05
CA CYS A 196 -21.30 41.36 33.30
C CYS A 196 -22.71 41.67 33.79
N PRO A 197 -23.08 41.32 35.04
CA PRO A 197 -24.39 41.63 35.60
C PRO A 197 -24.42 43.10 36.03
N CYS A 198 -24.16 44.00 35.07
CA CYS A 198 -24.07 45.43 35.29
C CYS A 198 -25.34 46.13 34.81
N PRO A 199 -25.76 47.22 35.46
CA PRO A 199 -26.80 48.08 34.92
C PRO A 199 -26.42 48.61 33.54
N LEU A 200 -27.40 48.79 32.65
CA LEU A 200 -27.20 49.35 31.30
C LEU A 200 -26.98 50.87 31.29
N MET A 201 -26.67 51.48 32.44
CA MET A 201 -26.36 52.91 32.52
C MET A 201 -25.03 53.21 31.85
N ILE A 202 -25.01 54.29 31.07
CA ILE A 202 -23.81 54.76 30.38
C ILE A 202 -23.23 55.92 31.20
N ASP A 203 -22.16 55.65 31.93
CA ASP A 203 -21.36 56.60 32.71
C ASP A 203 -19.87 56.29 32.47
N PRO A 204 -19.31 56.71 31.31
CA PRO A 204 -18.08 56.13 30.79
C PRO A 204 -16.85 56.36 31.67
N VAL A 205 -16.08 55.31 31.91
CA VAL A 205 -14.83 55.36 32.69
C VAL A 205 -13.64 54.89 31.86
N CYS A 206 -12.46 55.46 32.09
CA CYS A 206 -11.22 55.05 31.43
C CYS A 206 -10.49 54.06 32.32
N GLY A 207 -10.23 52.85 31.82
CA GLY A 207 -9.44 51.85 32.54
C GLY A 207 -7.94 52.13 32.53
N VAL A 208 -7.20 51.55 33.47
CA VAL A 208 -5.72 51.57 33.49
C VAL A 208 -5.09 50.94 32.24
N ASN A 209 -5.84 50.10 31.52
CA ASN A 209 -5.44 49.54 30.23
C ASN A 209 -5.67 50.49 29.02
N GLY A 210 -6.12 51.73 29.26
CA GLY A 210 -6.39 52.72 28.20
C GLY A 210 -7.67 52.49 27.41
N LYS A 211 -8.57 51.59 27.87
CA LYS A 211 -9.86 51.32 27.25
C LYS A 211 -10.99 52.03 28.01
N THR A 212 -11.93 52.64 27.27
CA THR A 212 -13.18 53.16 27.82
C THR A 212 -14.17 52.03 28.08
N TYR A 213 -14.74 51.98 29.28
CA TYR A 213 -15.82 51.08 29.66
C TYR A 213 -17.14 51.86 29.80
N PRO A 214 -18.30 51.25 29.51
CA PRO A 214 -19.60 51.95 29.60
C PRO A 214 -19.93 52.49 30.98
N ASN A 215 -19.47 51.82 32.04
CA ASN A 215 -19.59 52.25 33.43
C ASN A 215 -18.53 51.55 34.30
N THR A 216 -18.43 51.98 35.55
CA THR A 216 -17.51 51.41 36.55
C THR A 216 -17.75 49.92 36.77
N CYS A 217 -19.01 49.47 36.83
CA CYS A 217 -19.32 48.04 37.00
C CYS A 217 -18.73 47.19 35.87
N GLU A 218 -18.86 47.64 34.62
CA GLU A 218 -18.29 46.97 33.45
C GLU A 218 -16.76 46.91 33.51
N ALA A 219 -16.10 48.00 33.91
CA ALA A 219 -14.64 48.00 34.11
C ALA A 219 -14.22 46.97 35.18
N THR A 220 -14.87 46.98 36.35
CA THR A 220 -14.57 46.07 37.46
C THR A 220 -14.89 44.62 37.12
N CYS A 221 -15.99 44.35 36.43
CA CYS A 221 -16.35 43.00 35.99
C CYS A 221 -15.32 42.42 35.00
N ASN A 222 -14.76 43.28 34.14
CA ASN A 222 -13.64 42.93 33.27
C ASN A 222 -12.28 42.92 34.00
N LYS A 223 -12.27 43.08 35.33
CA LYS A 223 -11.07 43.12 36.20
C LYS A 223 -10.09 44.23 35.80
N VAL A 224 -10.62 45.38 35.41
CA VAL A 224 -9.83 46.56 35.06
C VAL A 224 -10.13 47.69 36.04
N GLU A 225 -9.07 48.19 36.67
CA GLU A 225 -9.14 49.35 37.56
C GLU A 225 -9.42 50.63 36.75
N VAL A 226 -10.25 51.51 37.32
CA VAL A 226 -10.58 52.80 36.72
C VAL A 226 -9.45 53.79 36.97
N ARG A 227 -8.92 54.37 35.89
CA ARG A 227 -7.91 55.45 35.90
C ARG A 227 -8.55 56.83 36.06
N CYS A 228 -9.68 57.09 35.41
CA CYS A 228 -10.44 58.34 35.57
C CYS A 228 -11.92 58.16 35.21
N ASN A 229 -12.78 59.01 35.77
CA ASN A 229 -14.24 58.96 35.62
C ASN A 229 -14.73 59.67 34.35
N ASN A 230 -14.04 59.42 33.23
CA ASN A 230 -14.40 59.89 31.89
C ASN A 230 -13.90 58.89 30.86
N ALA A 231 -14.40 58.95 29.62
CA ALA A 231 -13.83 58.18 28.52
C ALA A 231 -12.32 58.45 28.32
N CYS A 232 -11.56 57.43 27.93
CA CYS A 232 -10.17 57.61 27.57
C CYS A 232 -10.02 58.53 26.34
N PRO A 233 -8.90 59.28 26.24
CA PRO A 233 -7.81 59.39 27.21
C PRO A 233 -8.20 60.27 28.41
N CYS A 234 -7.67 59.93 29.59
CA CYS A 234 -7.78 60.81 30.77
C CYS A 234 -7.06 62.12 30.49
N ARG A 235 -7.76 63.24 30.65
CA ARG A 235 -7.13 64.55 30.68
C ARG A 235 -6.50 64.73 32.06
N TYR A 236 -5.22 65.07 32.10
CA TYR A 236 -4.58 65.57 33.32
C TYR A 236 -4.95 67.06 33.49
N GLY A 237 -5.42 67.44 34.69
CA GLY A 237 -5.72 68.83 35.11
C GLY A 237 -7.21 69.05 35.40
N ASN A 238 -7.65 69.46 36.60
CA ASN A 238 -6.97 70.11 37.74
C ASN A 238 -7.22 69.38 39.05
#